data_AF-T2FGJ7-F1
#
_entry.id   AF-T2FGJ7-F1
#
_cell.length_a   1.000
_cell.length_b   1.000
_cell.length_c   1.000
_cell.angle_alpha   90.00
_cell.angle_beta   90.00
_cell.angle_gamma   90.00
#
_symmetry.space_group_name_H-M   'P 1'
#
loop_
_entity.id
_entity.type
_entity.pdbx_description
1 polymer ?
#
loop_
_entity_poly.entity_id
_entity_poly.type
_entity_poly.pdbx_seq_one_letter_code
_entity_poly.pdbx_strand_id
1 'polypeptide(L)'
;NIRICWLDFDCPKLEELILSSDIIILTITRCIAIVYIYFQFQNLRQLGSKYILGIAGLFTIFSSFVFSTVVIHFLDKELTGLNEALPFFLLLIDLSKACALAKFALSSNSQDEVRENIAKGMAVLGPTFTLDALVECLVIGVGTMSGVRQLEIMCCFGCMS
;
A
#
# COMPACT_ATOMS: atom_id res chain seq x y z
N ASN A 1 12.65 17.08 32.32
CA ASN A 1 13.88 17.90 32.24
C ASN A 1 13.62 18.98 31.20
N ILE A 2 13.23 20.16 31.66
CA ILE A 2 12.71 21.28 30.85
C ILE A 2 13.92 22.07 30.34
N ARG A 3 14.13 22.12 29.01
CA ARG A 3 15.04 23.09 28.40
C ARG A 3 14.24 24.28 27.90
N ILE A 4 14.72 25.43 28.30
CA ILE A 4 14.03 26.71 28.33
C ILE A 4 14.31 27.42 26.99
N CYS A 5 13.27 27.75 26.23
CA CYS A 5 13.36 28.65 25.07
C CYS A 5 13.53 30.09 25.56
N TRP A 6 14.75 30.60 25.50
CA TRP A 6 15.09 32.00 25.78
C TRP A 6 15.35 32.75 24.45
N LEU A 7 14.31 33.04 23.67
CA LEU A 7 14.19 34.26 22.87
C LEU A 7 12.81 34.33 22.21
N ASP A 8 12.06 35.35 22.60
CA ASP A 8 10.74 35.73 22.14
C ASP A 8 10.82 36.17 20.65
N PHE A 9 10.22 35.38 19.73
CA PHE A 9 9.52 35.77 18.47
C PHE A 9 9.43 34.71 17.35
N ASP A 10 10.03 33.51 17.47
CA ASP A 10 10.04 32.55 16.34
C ASP A 10 9.68 31.09 16.65
N CYS A 11 9.12 30.81 17.83
CA CYS A 11 8.62 29.46 18.14
C CYS A 11 7.36 29.03 17.33
N PRO A 12 6.37 29.90 17.02
CA PRO A 12 5.22 29.47 16.22
C PRO A 12 5.57 29.29 14.73
N LYS A 13 6.58 30.00 14.20
CA LYS A 13 6.98 29.88 12.79
C LYS A 13 7.64 28.54 12.47
N LEU A 14 8.34 27.92 13.42
CA LEU A 14 8.95 26.61 13.23
C LEU A 14 7.90 25.50 13.22
N GLU A 15 6.89 25.56 14.09
CA GLU A 15 5.79 24.60 14.15
C GLU A 15 4.85 24.74 12.93
N GLU A 16 4.55 25.97 12.50
CA GLU A 16 3.82 26.21 11.24
C GLU A 16 4.60 25.78 10.00
N LEU A 17 5.93 25.93 9.98
CA LEU A 17 6.78 25.49 8.86
C LEU A 17 6.87 23.96 8.80
N ILE A 18 6.97 23.28 9.95
CA ILE A 18 6.96 21.81 10.03
C ILE A 18 5.60 21.29 9.55
N LEU A 19 4.50 21.86 10.05
CA LEU A 19 3.15 21.45 9.68
C LEU A 19 2.84 21.76 8.20
N SER A 20 3.29 22.91 7.68
CA SER A 20 3.16 23.24 6.26
C SER A 20 4.00 22.31 5.38
N SER A 21 5.21 21.94 5.83
CA SER A 21 6.08 20.99 5.13
C SER A 21 5.49 19.60 5.10
N ASP A 22 4.91 19.13 6.21
CA ASP A 22 4.24 17.83 6.30
C ASP A 22 3.02 17.77 5.36
N ILE A 23 2.23 18.84 5.28
CA ILE A 23 1.10 18.93 4.34
C ILE A 23 1.57 18.93 2.88
N ILE A 24 2.66 19.64 2.57
CA ILE A 24 3.25 19.66 1.21
C ILE A 24 3.78 18.28 0.85
N ILE A 25 4.52 17.62 1.75
CA ILE A 25 5.05 16.26 1.56
C ILE A 25 3.92 15.27 1.36
N LEU A 26 2.88 15.31 2.21
CA LEU A 26 1.72 14.44 2.09
C LEU A 26 0.99 14.64 0.75
N THR A 27 0.87 15.88 0.29
CA THR A 27 0.27 16.21 -1.00
C THR A 27 1.11 15.68 -2.17
N ILE A 28 2.43 15.83 -2.12
CA ILE A 28 3.35 15.29 -3.13
C ILE A 28 3.26 13.75 -3.16
N THR A 29 3.30 13.09 -2.01
CA THR A 29 3.18 11.64 -1.90
C THR A 29 1.85 11.14 -2.47
N ARG A 30 0.74 11.85 -2.21
CA ARG A 30 -0.57 11.53 -2.81
C ARG A 30 -0.55 11.67 -4.33
N CYS A 31 0.03 12.74 -4.87
CA CYS A 31 0.18 12.92 -6.31
C CYS A 31 1.00 11.79 -6.95
N ILE A 32 2.12 11.41 -6.33
CA ILE A 32 2.96 10.29 -6.79
C ILE A 32 2.19 8.97 -6.74
N ALA A 33 1.47 8.70 -5.64
CA ALA A 33 0.66 7.49 -5.51
C ALA A 33 -0.43 7.40 -6.60
N ILE A 34 -1.12 8.51 -6.91
CA ILE A 34 -2.12 8.56 -8.00
C ILE A 34 -1.47 8.25 -9.35
N VAL A 35 -0.32 8.86 -9.64
CA VAL A 35 0.43 8.61 -10.89
C VAL A 35 0.92 7.17 -10.96
N TYR A 36 1.42 6.62 -9.85
CA TYR A 36 1.86 5.23 -9.75
C TYR A 36 0.72 4.25 -10.04
N ILE A 37 -0.42 4.42 -9.36
CA ILE A 37 -1.62 3.60 -9.60
C ILE A 37 -2.06 3.73 -11.04
N TYR A 38 -2.11 4.94 -11.61
CA TYR A 38 -2.48 5.15 -13.01
C TYR A 38 -1.57 4.38 -13.96
N PHE A 39 -0.25 4.47 -13.76
CA PHE A 39 0.72 3.75 -14.58
C PHE A 39 0.58 2.23 -14.43
N GLN A 40 0.39 1.75 -13.20
CA GLN A 40 0.19 0.34 -12.90
C GLN A 40 -1.12 -0.19 -13.52
N PHE A 41 -2.18 0.63 -13.51
CA PHE A 41 -3.46 0.34 -14.15
C PHE A 41 -3.37 0.37 -15.67
N GLN A 42 -2.54 1.25 -16.23
CA GLN A 42 -2.27 1.29 -17.67
C GLN A 42 -1.52 0.01 -18.09
N ASN A 43 -0.57 -0.46 -17.28
CA ASN A 43 0.13 -1.72 -17.50
C ASN A 43 -0.85 -2.92 -17.44
N LEU A 44 -1.74 -2.95 -16.45
CA LEU A 44 -2.85 -3.92 -16.36
C LEU A 44 -3.71 -3.95 -17.63
N ARG A 45 -4.10 -2.77 -18.14
CA ARG A 45 -4.93 -2.62 -19.35
C ARG A 45 -4.27 -3.15 -20.63
N GLN A 46 -2.94 -3.21 -20.68
CA GLN A 46 -2.22 -3.72 -21.85
C GLN A 46 -2.21 -5.25 -21.94
N LEU A 47 -2.58 -5.97 -20.88
CA LEU A 47 -2.37 -7.42 -20.76
C LEU A 47 -3.60 -8.29 -21.07
N GLY A 48 -4.80 -7.72 -21.13
CA GLY A 48 -6.04 -8.43 -21.48
C GLY A 48 -7.31 -7.62 -21.20
N SER A 49 -8.50 -8.26 -21.29
CA SER A 49 -9.83 -7.64 -21.29
C SER A 49 -9.91 -6.29 -20.57
N LYS A 50 -10.14 -5.22 -21.36
CA LYS A 50 -9.93 -3.79 -21.05
C LYS A 50 -10.46 -3.29 -19.69
N TYR A 51 -11.38 -4.03 -19.05
CA TYR A 51 -12.07 -3.61 -17.82
C TYR A 51 -12.12 -4.66 -16.71
N ILE A 52 -12.16 -5.96 -17.01
CA ILE A 52 -12.43 -7.00 -16.00
C ILE A 52 -11.29 -7.09 -14.97
N LEU A 53 -10.05 -7.16 -15.44
CA LEU A 53 -8.88 -7.27 -14.56
C LEU A 53 -8.68 -6.00 -13.72
N GLY A 54 -8.97 -4.83 -14.31
CA GLY A 54 -8.91 -3.55 -13.62
C GLY A 54 -9.96 -3.45 -12.50
N ILE A 55 -11.22 -3.78 -12.80
CA ILE A 55 -12.31 -3.76 -11.80
C ILE A 55 -12.04 -4.78 -10.69
N ALA A 56 -11.56 -5.98 -11.02
CA ALA A 56 -11.18 -6.99 -10.05
C ALA A 56 -10.05 -6.49 -9.14
N GLY A 57 -9.01 -5.87 -9.71
CA GLY A 57 -7.92 -5.28 -8.93
C GLY A 57 -8.40 -4.18 -7.99
N LEU A 58 -9.21 -3.24 -8.48
CA LEU A 58 -9.79 -2.16 -7.67
C LEU A 58 -10.66 -2.70 -6.53
N PHE A 59 -11.47 -3.71 -6.83
CA PHE A 59 -12.32 -4.37 -5.83
C PHE A 59 -11.49 -5.09 -4.76
N THR A 60 -10.42 -5.80 -5.13
CA THR A 60 -9.52 -6.47 -4.19
C THR A 60 -8.82 -5.47 -3.26
N ILE A 61 -8.32 -4.35 -3.80
CA ILE A 61 -7.68 -3.28 -3.01
C ILE A 61 -8.66 -2.69 -2.02
N PHE A 62 -9.85 -2.31 -2.50
CA PHE A 62 -10.89 -1.74 -1.65
C PHE A 62 -11.32 -2.73 -0.55
N SER A 63 -11.44 -4.01 -0.89
CA SER A 63 -11.81 -5.06 0.08
C SER A 63 -10.73 -5.27 1.15
N SER A 64 -9.44 -5.32 0.78
CA SER A 64 -8.33 -5.42 1.74
C SER A 64 -8.28 -4.20 2.67
N PHE A 65 -8.50 -2.99 2.13
CA PHE A 65 -8.55 -1.75 2.91
C PHE A 65 -9.67 -1.78 3.97
N VAL A 66 -10.89 -2.15 3.56
CA VAL A 66 -12.03 -2.26 4.47
C VAL A 66 -11.79 -3.33 5.51
N PHE A 67 -11.29 -4.50 5.12
CA PHE A 67 -10.95 -5.59 6.03
C PHE A 67 -9.93 -5.15 7.09
N SER A 68 -8.82 -4.55 6.68
CA SER A 68 -7.77 -4.04 7.58
C SER A 68 -8.31 -3.02 8.56
N THR A 69 -9.15 -2.08 8.09
CA THR A 69 -9.79 -1.07 8.94
C THR A 69 -10.69 -1.71 10.01
N VAL A 70 -11.49 -2.71 9.63
CA VAL A 70 -12.37 -3.43 10.55
C VAL A 70 -11.55 -4.18 11.60
N VAL A 71 -10.49 -4.89 11.21
CA VAL A 71 -9.66 -5.63 12.17
C VAL A 71 -8.94 -4.70 13.15
N ILE A 72 -8.42 -3.57 12.67
CA ILE A 72 -7.77 -2.56 13.52
C ILE A 72 -8.76 -1.93 14.51
N HIS A 73 -9.99 -1.66 14.06
CA HIS A 73 -11.05 -1.17 14.92
C HIS A 73 -11.43 -2.20 16.00
N PHE A 74 -11.44 -3.50 15.67
CA PHE A 74 -11.64 -4.56 16.66
C PHE A 74 -10.49 -4.67 17.68
N LEU A 75 -9.30 -4.20 17.33
CA LEU A 75 -8.11 -4.17 18.20
C LEU A 75 -8.03 -2.91 19.08
N ASP A 76 -9.12 -2.12 19.17
CA ASP A 76 -9.24 -0.87 19.95
C ASP A 76 -8.15 0.17 19.59
N LYS A 77 -7.66 0.12 18.35
CA LYS A 77 -6.68 1.07 17.83
C LYS A 77 -7.39 2.23 17.13
N GLU A 78 -6.98 3.45 17.47
CA GLU A 78 -7.55 4.66 16.89
C GLU A 78 -7.27 4.79 15.39
N LEU A 79 -8.30 5.13 14.62
CA LEU A 79 -8.24 5.32 13.16
C LEU A 79 -7.72 6.72 12.75
N THR A 80 -7.22 7.52 13.69
CA THR A 80 -6.96 8.96 13.52
C THR A 80 -5.87 9.29 12.51
N GLY A 81 -5.12 8.30 11.99
CA GLY A 81 -4.09 8.45 10.95
C GLY A 81 -4.42 7.83 9.59
N LEU A 82 -5.63 7.31 9.38
CA LEU A 82 -5.93 6.47 8.21
C LEU A 82 -5.82 7.24 6.88
N ASN A 83 -6.30 8.48 6.84
CA ASN A 83 -6.25 9.32 5.63
C ASN A 83 -4.81 9.75 5.27
N GLU A 84 -3.92 9.72 6.24
CA GLU A 84 -2.50 10.00 6.08
C GLU A 84 -1.74 8.75 5.62
N ALA A 85 -2.16 7.57 6.09
CA ALA A 85 -1.63 6.25 5.73
C ALA A 85 -2.09 5.73 4.34
N LEU A 86 -3.27 6.16 3.88
CA LEU A 86 -3.90 5.70 2.64
C LEU A 86 -3.00 5.75 1.39
N PRO A 87 -2.27 6.84 1.10
CA PRO A 87 -1.35 6.87 -0.04
C PRO A 87 -0.18 5.87 0.09
N PHE A 88 0.29 5.59 1.32
CA PHE A 88 1.34 4.61 1.55
C PHE A 88 0.83 3.19 1.36
N PHE A 89 -0.38 2.88 1.86
CA PHE A 89 -1.03 1.59 1.60
C PHE A 89 -1.18 1.32 0.11
N LEU A 90 -1.63 2.32 -0.67
CA LEU A 90 -1.76 2.18 -2.11
C LEU A 90 -0.42 1.99 -2.84
N LEU A 91 0.68 2.50 -2.27
CA LEU A 91 2.04 2.30 -2.77
C LEU A 91 2.61 0.92 -2.42
N LEU A 92 2.25 0.36 -1.26
CA LEU A 92 2.68 -0.98 -0.83
C LEU A 92 2.03 -2.09 -1.67
N ILE A 93 0.83 -1.84 -2.21
CA ILE A 93 0.16 -2.83 -3.05
C ILE A 93 0.90 -3.00 -4.40
N ASP A 94 1.47 -4.18 -4.61
CA ASP A 94 2.12 -4.54 -5.86
C ASP A 94 1.17 -5.24 -6.86
N LEU A 95 0.46 -4.43 -7.65
CA LEU A 95 -0.33 -4.93 -8.77
C LEU A 95 0.54 -5.48 -9.93
N SER A 96 1.84 -5.16 -9.99
CA SER A 96 2.73 -5.63 -11.06
C SER A 96 2.98 -7.14 -10.96
N LYS A 97 3.09 -7.66 -9.73
CA LYS A 97 3.13 -9.10 -9.45
C LYS A 97 1.82 -9.79 -9.85
N ALA A 98 0.69 -9.19 -9.49
CA ALA A 98 -0.63 -9.69 -9.89
C ALA A 98 -0.80 -9.70 -11.43
N CYS A 99 -0.27 -8.69 -12.13
CA CYS A 99 -0.22 -8.64 -13.59
C CYS A 99 0.55 -9.81 -14.16
N ALA A 100 1.73 -10.12 -13.61
CA ALA A 100 2.57 -11.21 -14.12
C ALA A 100 1.82 -12.55 -14.07
N LEU A 101 1.11 -12.84 -12.99
CA LEU A 101 0.23 -14.01 -12.89
C LEU A 101 -0.95 -13.93 -13.87
N ALA A 102 -1.59 -12.76 -14.00
CA ALA A 102 -2.69 -12.57 -14.93
C ALA A 102 -2.26 -12.85 -16.39
N LYS A 103 -1.02 -12.55 -16.77
CA LYS A 103 -0.49 -12.89 -18.11
C LYS A 103 -0.54 -14.39 -18.38
N PHE A 104 -0.18 -15.23 -17.40
CA PHE A 104 -0.26 -16.69 -17.56
C PHE A 104 -1.70 -17.17 -17.77
N ALA A 105 -2.67 -16.55 -17.08
CA ALA A 105 -4.08 -16.87 -17.28
C ALA A 105 -4.61 -16.40 -18.64
N LEU A 106 -4.15 -15.24 -19.11
CA LEU A 106 -4.66 -14.56 -20.30
C LEU A 106 -3.98 -14.99 -21.61
N SER A 107 -2.81 -15.61 -21.55
CA SER A 107 -2.07 -16.11 -22.72
C SER A 107 -2.59 -17.45 -23.26
N SER A 108 -3.52 -18.11 -22.57
CA SER A 108 -4.09 -19.41 -22.97
C SER A 108 -5.21 -19.28 -24.00
N ASN A 109 -5.31 -20.24 -24.91
CA ASN A 109 -6.32 -20.27 -25.96
C ASN A 109 -7.48 -21.24 -25.66
N SER A 110 -7.38 -22.05 -24.60
CA SER A 110 -8.39 -23.02 -24.15
C SER A 110 -8.54 -23.06 -22.62
N GLN A 111 -9.70 -23.48 -22.10
CA GLN A 111 -9.96 -23.48 -20.65
C GLN A 111 -9.06 -24.44 -19.86
N ASP A 112 -8.77 -25.62 -20.41
CA ASP A 112 -7.85 -26.57 -19.77
C ASP A 112 -6.43 -26.00 -19.67
N GLU A 113 -6.00 -25.29 -20.72
CA GLU A 113 -4.72 -24.58 -20.77
C GLU A 113 -4.68 -23.36 -19.84
N VAL A 114 -5.81 -22.67 -19.57
CA VAL A 114 -5.88 -21.60 -18.55
C VAL A 114 -5.53 -22.16 -17.18
N ARG A 115 -6.12 -23.30 -16.79
CA ARG A 115 -5.88 -23.91 -15.48
C ARG A 115 -4.42 -24.34 -15.35
N GLU A 116 -3.86 -24.99 -16.37
CA GLU A 116 -2.46 -25.43 -16.37
C GLU A 116 -1.49 -24.23 -16.32
N ASN A 117 -1.75 -23.19 -17.11
CA ASN A 117 -0.90 -22.00 -17.12
C ASN A 117 -0.96 -21.21 -15.82
N ILE A 118 -2.12 -21.12 -15.15
CA ILE A 118 -2.21 -20.52 -13.80
C ILE A 118 -1.40 -21.34 -12.80
N ALA A 119 -1.56 -22.67 -12.79
CA ALA A 119 -0.81 -23.54 -11.88
C ALA A 119 0.70 -23.40 -12.11
N LYS A 120 1.14 -23.37 -13.37
CA LYS A 120 2.54 -23.15 -13.75
C LYS A 120 3.03 -21.76 -13.36
N GLY A 121 2.23 -20.72 -13.59
CA GLY A 121 2.53 -19.35 -13.18
C GLY A 121 2.72 -19.23 -11.67
N MET A 122 1.84 -19.86 -10.88
CA MET A 122 1.96 -19.91 -9.42
C MET A 122 3.14 -20.75 -8.94
N ALA A 123 3.46 -21.86 -9.60
CA ALA A 123 4.62 -22.67 -9.25
C ALA A 123 5.95 -21.92 -9.45
N VAL A 124 6.01 -21.05 -10.47
CA VAL A 124 7.23 -20.28 -10.80
C VAL A 124 7.31 -18.97 -10.02
N LEU A 125 6.21 -18.20 -9.95
CA LEU A 125 6.20 -16.86 -9.36
C LEU A 125 5.80 -16.84 -7.88
N GLY A 126 5.00 -17.79 -7.43
CA GLY A 126 4.46 -17.85 -6.07
C GLY A 126 5.52 -17.88 -4.97
N PRO A 127 6.61 -18.68 -5.07
CA PRO A 127 7.68 -18.67 -4.08
C PRO A 127 8.33 -17.30 -3.92
N THR A 128 8.60 -16.61 -5.03
CA THR A 128 9.18 -15.26 -5.00
C THR A 128 8.20 -14.24 -4.42
N PHE A 129 6.92 -14.33 -4.76
CA PHE A 129 5.88 -13.41 -4.25
C PHE A 129 5.68 -13.56 -2.75
N THR A 130 5.64 -14.79 -2.25
CA THR A 130 5.47 -15.07 -0.82
C THR A 130 6.70 -14.65 -0.02
N LEU A 131 7.91 -14.86 -0.55
CA LEU A 131 9.14 -14.38 0.10
C LEU A 131 9.16 -12.85 0.18
N ASP A 132 8.81 -12.17 -0.92
CA ASP A 132 8.81 -10.71 -0.94
C ASP A 132 7.78 -10.13 0.04
N ALA A 133 6.57 -10.70 0.07
CA ALA A 133 5.54 -10.32 1.06
C ALA A 133 5.98 -10.59 2.50
N LEU A 134 6.70 -11.68 2.77
CA LEU A 134 7.26 -11.96 4.10
C LEU A 134 8.33 -10.93 4.49
N VAL A 135 9.23 -10.60 3.57
CA VAL A 135 10.28 -9.60 3.81
C VAL A 135 9.65 -8.23 4.06
N GLU A 136 8.69 -7.83 3.23
CA GLU A 136 7.93 -6.59 3.37
C GLU A 136 7.19 -6.54 4.72
N CYS A 137 6.47 -7.60 5.08
CA CYS A 137 5.78 -7.71 6.37
C CYS A 137 6.73 -7.64 7.57
N LEU A 138 7.93 -8.25 7.48
CA LEU A 138 8.94 -8.14 8.54
C LEU A 138 9.49 -6.71 8.65
N VAL A 139 9.81 -6.07 7.52
CA VAL A 139 10.34 -4.70 7.50
C VAL A 139 9.32 -3.72 8.06
N ILE A 140 8.06 -3.80 7.61
CA ILE A 140 6.96 -2.98 8.12
C ILE A 140 6.66 -3.32 9.58
N GLY A 141 6.71 -4.60 9.93
CA GLY A 141 6.49 -5.10 11.29
C GLY A 141 7.46 -4.51 12.30
N VAL A 142 8.74 -4.36 11.95
CA VAL A 142 9.72 -3.65 12.80
C VAL A 142 9.31 -2.18 13.02
N GLY A 143 8.72 -1.54 12.02
CA GLY A 143 8.16 -0.18 12.14
C GLY A 143 7.05 -0.05 13.18
N THR A 144 6.28 -1.13 13.44
CA THR A 144 5.24 -1.14 14.49
C THR A 144 5.80 -1.07 15.92
N MET A 145 7.10 -1.30 16.10
CA MET A 145 7.78 -1.26 17.40
C MET A 145 8.57 0.05 17.61
N SER A 146 8.38 1.06 16.73
CA SER A 146 9.21 2.27 16.70
C SER A 146 8.92 3.27 17.83
N GLY A 147 7.81 3.16 18.55
CA GLY A 147 7.41 4.12 19.61
C GLY A 147 6.79 5.41 19.08
N VAL A 148 6.62 5.55 17.76
CA VAL A 148 6.03 6.73 17.10
C VAL A 148 4.62 6.40 16.65
N ARG A 149 3.61 6.94 17.36
CA ARG A 149 2.19 6.53 17.22
C ARG A 149 1.65 6.61 15.80
N GLN A 150 1.98 7.65 15.02
CA GLN A 150 1.56 7.75 13.62
C GLN A 150 2.20 6.66 12.74
N LEU A 151 3.49 6.38 12.93
CA LEU A 151 4.20 5.34 12.19
C LEU A 151 3.70 3.94 12.56
N GLU A 152 3.42 3.70 13.84
CA GLU A 152 2.88 2.41 14.31
C GLU A 152 1.52 2.11 13.69
N ILE A 153 0.63 3.10 13.56
CA ILE A 153 -0.66 2.95 12.91
C ILE A 153 -0.49 2.65 11.42
N MET A 154 0.41 3.35 10.73
CA MET A 154 0.71 3.12 9.31
C MET A 154 1.26 1.71 9.07
N CYS A 155 2.24 1.29 9.87
CA CYS A 155 2.86 -0.02 9.78
C CYS A 155 1.87 -1.15 10.16
N CYS A 156 1.00 -0.91 11.13
CA CYS A 156 -0.06 -1.86 11.49
C CYS A 156 -1.04 -2.05 10.33
N PHE A 157 -1.36 -0.97 9.60
CA PHE A 157 -2.21 -1.06 8.41
C PHE A 157 -1.53 -1.84 7.28
N GLY A 158 -0.26 -1.55 7.00
CA GLY A 158 0.51 -2.24 5.95
C GLY A 158 0.81 -3.71 6.24
N CYS A 159 0.93 -4.14 7.51
CA CYS A 159 1.10 -5.57 7.82
C CYS A 159 -0.18 -6.39 7.67
N MET A 160 -1.35 -5.75 7.79
CA MET A 160 -2.66 -6.43 7.75
C MET A 160 -3.25 -6.50 6.33
N SER A 161 -2.70 -5.72 5.40
CA SER A 161 -3.17 -5.55 4.03
C SER A 161 -2.71 -6.63 3.07
#